data_AF-A0A934S070-F1
#
_entry.id   AF-A0A934S070-F1
#
_cell.length_a   1.000
_cell.length_b   1.000
_cell.length_c   1.000
_cell.angle_alpha   90.00
_cell.angle_beta   90.00
_cell.angle_gamma   90.00
#
_symmetry.space_group_name_H-M   'P 1'
#
loop_
_entity.id
_entity.type
_entity.pdbx_description
1 polymer ?
#
loop_
_entity_poly.entity_id
_entity_poly.type
_entity_poly.pdbx_seq_one_letter_code
_entity_poly.pdbx_strand_id
1 'polypeptide(L)' 'MLETFLFIYGAMVVAGSWLMLNSVAEAPVGYEDEDGFHYLPVDGEEALSELRD' A
#
# COMPACT_ATOMS: atom_id res chain seq x y z
N MET A 1 -24.53 -22.64 -14.22
CA MET A 1 -23.56 -21.91 -15.07
C MET A 1 -23.46 -20.45 -14.65
N LEU A 2 -24.57 -19.67 -14.67
CA LEU A 2 -24.58 -18.27 -14.24
C LEU A 2 -24.20 -18.10 -12.75
N GLU A 3 -24.75 -18.91 -11.87
CA GLU A 3 -24.47 -18.87 -10.42
C GLU A 3 -22.98 -19.08 -10.11
N THR A 4 -22.36 -20.11 -10.72
CA THR A 4 -20.92 -20.37 -10.61
C THR A 4 -20.08 -19.19 -11.10
N PHE A 5 -20.50 -18.56 -12.20
CA PHE A 5 -19.83 -17.38 -12.74
C PHE A 5 -19.91 -16.20 -11.76
N LEU A 6 -21.08 -15.93 -11.19
CA LEU A 6 -21.28 -14.87 -10.19
C LEU A 6 -20.46 -15.13 -8.92
N PHE A 7 -20.36 -16.38 -8.48
CA PHE A 7 -19.55 -16.75 -7.32
C PHE A 7 -18.06 -16.47 -7.55
N ILE A 8 -17.52 -16.91 -8.70
CA ILE A 8 -16.12 -16.66 -9.06
C ILE A 8 -15.85 -15.15 -9.19
N TYR A 9 -16.75 -14.43 -9.86
CA TYR A 9 -16.64 -12.97 -10.00
C TYR A 9 -16.62 -12.27 -8.64
N GLY A 10 -17.54 -12.63 -7.74
CA GLY A 10 -17.59 -12.07 -6.38
C GLY A 10 -16.30 -12.34 -5.59
N ALA A 11 -15.78 -13.58 -5.65
CA ALA A 11 -14.53 -13.95 -4.99
C ALA A 11 -13.34 -13.12 -5.52
N MET A 12 -13.24 -12.93 -6.85
CA MET A 12 -12.19 -12.11 -7.45
C MET A 12 -12.29 -10.64 -7.03
N VAL A 13 -13.50 -10.07 -7.00
CA VAL A 13 -13.70 -8.67 -6.58
C VAL A 13 -13.30 -8.47 -5.12
N VAL A 14 -13.70 -9.37 -4.23
CA VAL A 14 -13.35 -9.29 -2.79
C VAL A 14 -11.83 -9.42 -2.59
N ALA A 15 -11.20 -10.42 -3.19
CA ALA A 15 -9.76 -10.63 -3.08
C ALA A 15 -8.96 -9.47 -3.68
N GLY A 16 -9.36 -8.96 -4.85
CA GLY A 16 -8.72 -7.82 -5.50
C GLY A 16 -8.85 -6.53 -4.67
N SER A 17 -10.02 -6.30 -4.09
CA SER A 17 -10.26 -5.14 -3.22
C SER A 17 -9.42 -5.21 -1.95
N TRP A 18 -9.34 -6.40 -1.34
CA TRP A 18 -8.50 -6.64 -0.18
C TRP A 18 -7.02 -6.40 -0.48
N LEU A 19 -6.52 -6.94 -1.60
CA LEU A 19 -5.13 -6.75 -2.03
C LEU A 19 -4.83 -5.27 -2.23
N MET A 20 -5.70 -4.54 -2.94
CA MET A 20 -5.50 -3.11 -3.20
C MET A 20 -5.42 -2.28 -1.93
N LEU A 21 -6.29 -2.56 -0.94
CA LEU A 21 -6.28 -1.85 0.34
C LEU A 21 -5.00 -2.11 1.14
N ASN A 22 -4.55 -3.37 1.21
CA ASN A 22 -3.33 -3.71 1.96
C ASN A 22 -2.07 -3.17 1.25
N SER A 23 -2.02 -3.23 -0.08
CA SER A 23 -0.90 -2.66 -0.84
C SER A 23 -0.77 -1.15 -0.67
N VAL A 24 -1.88 -0.42 -0.52
CA VAL A 24 -1.83 1.02 -0.22
C VAL A 24 -1.37 1.27 1.21
N ALA A 25 -1.78 0.45 2.17
CA ALA A 25 -1.34 0.56 3.56
C ALA A 25 0.15 0.27 3.75
N GLU A 26 0.71 -0.62 2.94
CA GLU A 26 2.13 -1.00 2.97
C GLU A 26 2.99 -0.23 1.95
N ALA A 27 2.40 0.67 1.17
CA ALA A 27 3.14 1.42 0.17
C ALA A 27 4.12 2.39 0.86
N PRO A 28 5.42 2.38 0.49
CA PRO A 28 6.36 3.36 1.00
C PRO A 28 5.92 4.75 0.54
N VAL A 29 5.80 5.67 1.48
CA VAL A 29 5.51 7.07 1.19
C VAL A 29 6.81 7.74 0.77
N GLY A 30 6.84 8.39 -0.39
CA GLY A 30 8.00 9.14 -0.86
C GLY A 30 7.72 10.64 -0.99
N TYR A 31 8.79 11.44 -1.03
CA TYR A 31 8.75 12.87 -1.32
C TYR A 31 9.83 13.23 -2.35
N GLU A 32 9.64 14.36 -3.02
CA GLU A 32 10.58 14.87 -4.03
C GLU A 32 11.08 16.25 -3.59
N ASP A 33 12.39 16.45 -3.63
CA ASP A 33 13.05 17.72 -3.35
C ASP A 33 14.08 18.08 -4.44
N GLU A 34 14.90 19.11 -4.18
CA GLU A 34 15.91 19.61 -5.12
C GLU A 34 17.03 18.57 -5.42
N ASP A 35 17.19 17.57 -4.55
CA ASP A 35 18.20 16.50 -4.66
C ASP A 35 17.62 15.20 -5.25
N GLY A 36 16.29 15.08 -5.38
CA GLY A 36 15.62 14.01 -6.09
C GLY A 36 14.45 13.38 -5.34
N PHE A 37 14.09 12.14 -5.73
CA PHE A 37 13.00 11.39 -5.10
C PHE A 37 13.51 10.51 -3.96
N HIS A 38 12.92 10.65 -2.77
CA HIS A 38 13.30 9.94 -1.55
C HIS A 38 12.12 9.12 -1.00
N TYR A 39 12.41 7.97 -0.39
CA TYR A 39 11.40 7.12 0.26
C TYR A 39 11.51 7.24 1.78
N LEU A 40 10.39 7.42 2.47
CA LEU A 40 10.33 7.36 3.93
C LEU A 40 10.46 5.90 4.39
N PRO A 41 11.24 5.62 5.45
CA PRO A 41 11.32 4.28 6.01
C PRO A 41 9.94 3.87 6.56
N VAL A 42 9.55 2.63 6.25
CA VAL A 42 8.24 2.07 6.63
C VAL A 42 8.13 1.84 8.15
N ASP A 43 9.28 1.76 8.84
CA ASP A 43 9.36 1.68 10.29
C ASP A 43 9.49 3.07 10.91
N GLY A 44 8.39 3.58 11.47
CA GLY A 44 8.27 4.93 12.04
C GLY A 44 9.22 5.26 13.22
N GLU A 45 10.07 4.33 13.64
CA GLU A 45 11.06 4.53 14.70
C GLU A 45 12.34 5.19 14.19
N GLU A 46 12.70 4.99 12.91
CA GLU A 46 13.90 5.58 12.29
C GLU A 46 13.63 7.03 11.86
N ALA A 47 12.46 7.30 11.26
CA ALA A 47 12.04 8.63 10.83
C ALA A 47 11.87 9.64 11.98
N LEU A 48 11.51 9.18 13.18
CA LEU A 48 11.40 10.05 14.37
C LEU A 48 12.76 10.35 15.02
N SER A 49 13.78 9.54 14.75
CA SER A 49 15.12 9.76 15.31
C SER A 49 15.86 10.92 14.63
N GLU A 50 15.68 11.09 13.31
CA GLU A 50 16.30 12.16 12.53
C GLU A 50 15.71 13.56 12.81
N LEU A 51 14.48 13.63 13.32
CA LEU A 51 13.81 14.88 13.70
C LEU A 51 14.12 15.33 15.15
N ARG A 52 14.85 14.52 15.93
CA ARG A 52 15.11 14.77 17.36
C ARG A 52 16.49 15.35 17.66
N ASP A 53 17.34 15.52 16.66
CA ASP A 53 18.66 16.18 16.76
C ASP A 53 18.63 17.56 16.07
#